data_AF-A0A525JQ66-F1
#
_entry.id   AF-A0A525JQ66-F1
#
_cell.length_a   1.000
_cell.length_b   1.000
_cell.length_c   1.000
_cell.angle_alpha   90.00
_cell.angle_beta   90.00
_cell.angle_gamma   90.00
#
_symmetry.space_group_name_H-M   'P 1'
#
loop_
_entity.id
_entity.type
_entity.pdbx_description
1 polymer ?
#
loop_
_entity_poly.entity_id
_entity_poly.type
_entity_poly.pdbx_seq_one_letter_code
_entity_poly.pdbx_strand_id
1 'polypeptide(L)'
;MNANLAAILYLVSGVLFILALRGLSSPTTSQAGNRNGMIGMAIAVGTTLATLWSQDALDVLTLGLIGGGVVIGGTVGAVIARRVAMTAMPQLVAAFHSLVGMAACLVAVAAIHTPAAYGILGPDGAVQLKSLIELSLGLAIGAITFTGSVIAFAKLNGNMSGAPIL
;
A
#
# COMPACT_ATOMS: atom_id res chain seq x y z
N MET A 1 20.00 4.23 -10.61
CA MET A 1 19.22 5.46 -10.46
C MET A 1 19.98 6.38 -9.52
N ASN A 2 20.19 7.63 -9.92
CA ASN A 2 20.77 8.61 -9.01
C ASN A 2 19.76 8.97 -7.91
N ALA A 3 20.21 9.12 -6.65
CA ALA A 3 19.33 9.40 -5.51
C ALA A 3 18.51 10.69 -5.67
N ASN A 4 19.09 11.75 -6.25
CA ASN A 4 18.37 13.00 -6.51
C ASN A 4 17.25 12.80 -7.52
N LEU A 5 17.49 12.00 -8.56
CA LEU A 5 16.47 11.68 -9.55
C LEU A 5 15.33 10.86 -8.95
N ALA A 6 15.64 9.87 -8.12
CA ALA A 6 14.62 9.11 -7.39
C ALA A 6 13.77 10.02 -6.48
N ALA A 7 14.40 10.92 -5.73
CA ALA A 7 13.71 11.88 -4.87
C ALA A 7 12.76 12.81 -5.67
N ILE A 8 13.21 13.32 -6.83
CA ILE A 8 12.38 14.15 -7.71
C ILE A 8 11.19 13.35 -8.24
N LEU A 9 11.40 12.11 -8.68
CA LEU A 9 10.30 11.27 -9.18
C LEU A 9 9.29 10.92 -8.08
N TYR A 10 9.74 10.65 -6.86
CA TYR A 10 8.84 10.47 -5.71
C TYR A 10 8.08 11.75 -5.37
N LEU A 11 8.71 12.93 -5.45
CA LEU A 11 8.03 14.21 -5.28
C LEU A 11 6.96 14.42 -6.35
N VAL A 12 7.27 14.15 -7.62
CA VAL A 12 6.30 14.22 -8.74
C VAL A 12 5.13 13.26 -8.49
N SER A 13 5.40 12.03 -8.06
CA SER A 13 4.36 11.08 -7.68
C SER A 13 3.48 11.61 -6.54
N GLY A 14 4.07 12.23 -5.51
CA GLY A 14 3.34 12.84 -4.40
C GLY A 14 2.41 13.97 -4.87
N VAL A 15 2.90 14.86 -5.74
CA VAL A 15 2.08 15.92 -6.35
C VAL A 15 0.92 15.34 -7.15
N LEU A 16 1.16 14.28 -7.93
CA LEU A 16 0.11 13.62 -8.70
C LEU A 16 -0.97 12.98 -7.80
N PHE A 17 -0.61 12.42 -6.65
CA PHE A 17 -1.60 11.92 -5.69
C PHE A 17 -2.44 13.05 -5.08
N ILE A 18 -1.85 14.21 -4.79
CA ILE A 18 -2.61 15.39 -4.33
C ILE A 18 -3.59 15.85 -5.42
N LEU A 19 -3.13 15.92 -6.68
CA LEU A 19 -3.99 16.26 -7.82
C LEU A 19 -5.07 15.20 -8.09
N ALA A 20 -4.80 13.93 -7.78
CA ALA A 20 -5.77 12.86 -7.88
C ALA A 20 -6.93 13.09 -6.90
N LEU A 21 -6.62 13.32 -5.62
CA LEU A 21 -7.62 13.60 -4.59
C LEU A 21 -8.44 14.85 -4.91
N ARG A 22 -7.77 15.94 -5.33
CA ARG A 22 -8.45 17.17 -5.76
C ARG A 22 -9.39 16.92 -6.94
N GLY A 23 -8.94 16.15 -7.93
CA GLY A 23 -9.74 15.83 -9.11
C GLY A 23 -10.97 14.97 -8.80
N LEU A 24 -10.88 14.08 -7.81
CA LEU A 24 -11.98 13.22 -7.37
C LEU A 24 -13.08 13.97 -6.61
N SER A 25 -12.82 15.17 -6.09
CA SER A 25 -13.81 15.99 -5.37
C SER A 25 -14.90 16.62 -6.25
N SER A 26 -14.84 16.46 -7.57
CA SER A 26 -15.81 17.00 -8.53
C SER A 26 -16.11 16.00 -9.64
N PRO A 27 -17.38 15.83 -10.05
CA PRO A 27 -17.74 14.97 -11.18
C PRO A 27 -17.03 15.36 -12.48
N THR A 28 -16.86 16.66 -12.76
CA THR A 28 -16.28 17.15 -14.02
C THR A 28 -14.78 16.85 -14.14
N THR A 29 -14.07 16.73 -13.02
CA THR A 29 -12.63 16.45 -12.97
C THR A 29 -12.30 15.02 -12.55
N SER A 30 -13.29 14.21 -12.19
CA SER A 30 -13.13 12.87 -11.61
C SER A 30 -12.23 11.94 -12.45
N GLN A 31 -12.43 11.92 -13.77
CA GLN A 31 -11.61 11.12 -14.69
C GLN A 31 -10.16 11.59 -14.75
N ALA A 32 -9.92 12.90 -14.73
CA ALA A 32 -8.58 13.46 -14.68
C ALA A 32 -7.90 13.15 -13.33
N GLY A 33 -8.65 13.23 -12.22
CA GLY A 33 -8.18 12.83 -10.90
C GLY A 33 -7.75 11.37 -10.86
N ASN A 34 -8.59 10.45 -11.35
CA ASN A 34 -8.24 9.03 -11.41
C ASN A 34 -6.99 8.77 -12.29
N ARG A 35 -6.87 9.45 -13.43
CA ARG A 35 -5.69 9.34 -14.31
C ARG A 35 -4.41 9.83 -13.61
N ASN A 36 -4.46 10.95 -12.89
CA ASN A 36 -3.32 11.43 -12.11
C ASN A 36 -2.89 10.41 -11.05
N GLY A 37 -3.85 9.76 -10.38
CA GLY A 37 -3.56 8.69 -9.42
C GLY A 37 -2.85 7.49 -10.05
N MET A 38 -3.32 7.04 -11.22
CA MET A 38 -2.68 5.94 -11.96
C MET A 38 -1.25 6.29 -12.39
N ILE A 39 -1.03 7.50 -12.93
CA ILE A 39 0.30 7.96 -13.34
C ILE A 39 1.23 8.08 -12.13
N GLY A 40 0.74 8.65 -11.01
CA GLY A 40 1.50 8.76 -9.77
C GLY A 40 1.96 7.39 -9.27
N MET A 41 1.03 6.43 -9.17
CA MET A 41 1.36 5.07 -8.74
C MET A 41 2.38 4.38 -9.68
N ALA A 42 2.23 4.54 -10.99
CA ALA A 42 3.19 4.00 -11.96
C ALA A 42 4.60 4.59 -11.77
N ILE A 43 4.70 5.91 -11.53
CA ILE A 43 5.98 6.57 -11.25
C ILE A 43 6.57 6.07 -9.94
N ALA A 44 5.79 5.98 -8.85
CA ALA A 44 6.28 5.49 -7.56
C ALA A 44 6.87 4.08 -7.67
N VAL A 45 6.08 3.13 -8.17
CA VAL A 45 6.51 1.73 -8.32
C VAL A 45 7.69 1.62 -9.28
N GLY A 46 7.63 2.30 -10.43
CA GLY A 46 8.73 2.31 -11.41
C GLY A 46 10.03 2.88 -10.85
N THR A 47 9.95 3.93 -10.03
CA THR A 47 11.12 4.54 -9.38
C THR A 47 11.73 3.59 -8.36
N THR A 48 10.92 2.91 -7.55
CA THR A 48 11.39 1.91 -6.59
C THR A 48 12.09 0.76 -7.29
N LEU A 49 11.46 0.17 -8.32
CA LEU A 49 12.06 -0.92 -9.10
C LEU A 49 13.36 -0.49 -9.78
N ALA A 50 13.41 0.68 -10.41
CA ALA A 50 14.61 1.17 -11.08
C ALA A 50 15.74 1.52 -10.09
N THR A 51 15.40 1.91 -8.86
CA THR A 51 16.38 2.12 -7.79
C THR A 51 16.98 0.80 -7.33
N LEU A 52 16.16 -0.20 -7.03
CA LEU A 52 16.61 -1.53 -6.64
C LEU A 52 17.42 -2.22 -7.74
N TRP A 53 17.00 -2.07 -9.00
CA TRP A 53 17.74 -2.58 -10.16
C TRP A 53 19.17 -2.03 -10.19
N SER A 54 19.33 -0.72 -9.97
CA SER A 54 20.65 -0.09 -10.02
C SER A 54 21.56 -0.35 -8.82
N GLN A 55 21.02 -0.96 -7.76
CA GLN A 55 21.77 -1.41 -6.60
C GLN A 55 22.13 -2.89 -6.71
N ASP A 56 21.87 -3.52 -7.87
CA ASP A 56 21.99 -4.97 -8.08
C ASP A 56 21.23 -5.80 -7.02
N ALA A 57 20.15 -5.24 -6.48
CA ALA A 57 19.32 -5.85 -5.44
C ALA A 57 18.16 -6.70 -6.01
N LEU A 58 18.10 -6.87 -7.33
CA LEU A 58 17.01 -7.56 -8.03
C LEU A 58 17.55 -8.81 -8.74
N ASP A 59 17.63 -9.92 -8.00
CA ASP A 59 17.88 -11.23 -8.60
C ASP A 59 16.59 -11.80 -9.26
N VAL A 60 16.76 -12.87 -10.04
CA VAL A 60 15.66 -13.50 -10.79
C VAL A 60 14.55 -13.96 -9.85
N LEU A 61 14.90 -14.47 -8.67
CA LEU A 61 13.93 -14.91 -7.68
C LEU A 61 13.13 -13.73 -7.11
N THR A 62 13.79 -12.65 -6.69
CA THR A 62 13.12 -11.46 -6.14
C THR A 62 12.22 -10.79 -7.17
N LEU A 63 12.69 -10.67 -8.42
CA LEU A 63 11.86 -10.19 -9.53
C LEU A 63 10.64 -11.09 -9.77
N GLY A 64 10.83 -12.41 -9.71
CA GLY A 64 9.75 -13.39 -9.80
C GLY A 64 8.72 -13.24 -8.67
N LEU A 65 9.17 -13.03 -7.43
CA LEU A 65 8.29 -12.84 -6.27
C LEU A 65 7.52 -11.51 -6.34
N ILE A 66 8.19 -10.40 -6.66
CA ILE A 66 7.54 -9.09 -6.81
C ILE A 66 6.54 -9.13 -7.97
N GLY A 67 6.98 -9.59 -9.14
CA GLY A 67 6.15 -9.70 -10.33
C GLY A 67 4.96 -10.64 -10.11
N GLY A 68 5.19 -11.80 -9.51
CA GLY A 68 4.15 -12.76 -9.15
C GLY A 68 3.13 -12.17 -8.19
N GLY A 69 3.58 -11.50 -7.13
CA GLY A 69 2.70 -10.82 -6.17
C GLY A 69 1.83 -9.73 -6.82
N VAL A 70 2.44 -8.87 -7.64
CA VAL A 70 1.73 -7.80 -8.37
C VAL A 70 0.73 -8.38 -9.37
N VAL A 71 1.11 -9.41 -10.14
CA VAL A 71 0.23 -10.04 -11.12
C VAL A 71 -0.94 -10.74 -10.44
N ILE A 72 -0.68 -11.54 -9.40
CA ILE A 72 -1.73 -12.26 -8.68
C ILE A 72 -2.67 -11.26 -7.99
N GLY A 73 -2.13 -10.38 -7.15
CA GLY A 73 -2.92 -9.40 -6.40
C GLY A 73 -3.67 -8.43 -7.30
N GLY A 74 -3.00 -7.89 -8.32
CA GLY A 74 -3.59 -6.98 -9.30
C GLY A 74 -4.68 -7.63 -10.14
N THR A 75 -4.48 -8.87 -10.58
CA THR A 75 -5.49 -9.59 -11.37
C THR A 75 -6.71 -9.94 -10.52
N VAL A 76 -6.51 -10.52 -9.32
CA VAL A 76 -7.61 -10.86 -8.41
C VAL A 76 -8.40 -9.61 -8.04
N GLY A 77 -7.72 -8.53 -7.64
CA GLY A 77 -8.34 -7.25 -7.32
C GLY A 77 -9.16 -6.68 -8.49
N ALA A 78 -8.59 -6.68 -9.69
CA ALA A 78 -9.28 -6.19 -10.90
C ALA A 78 -10.48 -7.05 -11.30
N VAL A 79 -10.43 -8.37 -11.09
CA VAL A 79 -11.57 -9.26 -11.37
C VAL A 79 -12.69 -9.00 -10.35
N ILE A 80 -12.38 -8.92 -9.06
CA ILE A 80 -13.37 -8.66 -8.00
C ILE A 80 -14.02 -7.28 -8.23
N ALA A 81 -13.22 -6.23 -8.42
CA ALA A 81 -13.71 -4.87 -8.61
C ALA A 81 -14.62 -4.71 -9.83
N ARG A 82 -14.40 -5.50 -10.90
CA ARG A 82 -15.25 -5.49 -12.11
C ARG A 82 -16.56 -6.27 -11.95
N ARG A 83 -16.62 -7.23 -11.03
CA ARG A 83 -17.77 -8.14 -10.87
C ARG A 83 -18.69 -7.76 -9.72
N VAL A 84 -18.25 -6.93 -8.77
CA VAL A 84 -19.08 -6.53 -7.64
C VAL A 84 -20.22 -5.62 -8.09
N ALA A 85 -21.41 -5.77 -7.48
CA ALA A 85 -22.51 -4.83 -7.69
C ALA A 85 -22.21 -3.47 -7.02
N MET A 86 -22.68 -2.37 -7.61
CA MET A 86 -22.49 -1.03 -7.02
C MET A 86 -23.15 -0.87 -5.64
N THR A 87 -24.20 -1.64 -5.35
CA THR A 87 -24.85 -1.71 -4.03
C THR A 87 -23.97 -2.37 -2.96
N ALA A 88 -22.99 -3.17 -3.40
CA ALA A 88 -22.04 -3.88 -2.55
C ALA A 88 -20.67 -3.19 -2.44
N MET A 89 -20.57 -1.93 -2.92
CA MET A 89 -19.33 -1.15 -2.83
C MET A 89 -18.87 -0.89 -1.39
N PRO A 90 -19.74 -0.59 -0.41
CA PRO A 90 -19.29 -0.33 0.97
C PRO A 90 -18.47 -1.48 1.57
N GLN A 91 -18.92 -2.73 1.42
CA GLN A 91 -18.16 -3.89 1.90
C GLN A 91 -16.90 -4.14 1.08
N LEU A 92 -16.91 -3.92 -0.25
CA LEU A 92 -15.70 -4.10 -1.05
C LEU A 92 -14.61 -3.12 -0.63
N VAL A 93 -14.98 -1.85 -0.36
CA VAL A 93 -14.04 -0.84 0.14
C VAL A 93 -13.48 -1.25 1.50
N ALA A 94 -14.32 -1.75 2.42
CA ALA A 94 -13.85 -2.30 3.69
C ALA A 94 -12.87 -3.47 3.49
N ALA A 95 -13.20 -4.44 2.63
CA ALA A 95 -12.34 -5.57 2.34
C ALA A 95 -10.97 -5.12 1.78
N PHE A 96 -10.93 -4.22 0.81
CA PHE A 96 -9.67 -3.72 0.26
C PHE A 96 -8.86 -2.90 1.28
N HIS A 97 -9.51 -2.13 2.15
CA HIS A 97 -8.81 -1.40 3.20
C HIS A 97 -8.15 -2.34 4.22
N SER A 98 -8.75 -3.52 4.47
CA SER A 98 -8.11 -4.54 5.31
C SER A 98 -6.76 -5.01 4.75
N LEU A 99 -6.64 -5.14 3.41
CA LEU A 99 -5.41 -5.55 2.76
C LEU A 99 -4.30 -4.50 2.89
N VAL A 100 -4.66 -3.20 2.93
CA VAL A 100 -3.71 -2.11 3.20
C VAL A 100 -3.14 -2.23 4.61
N GLY A 101 -4.00 -2.49 5.61
CA GLY A 101 -3.58 -2.73 6.99
C GLY A 101 -2.66 -3.95 7.11
N MET A 102 -3.02 -5.07 6.48
CA MET A 102 -2.18 -6.27 6.47
C MET A 102 -0.83 -6.03 5.79
N ALA A 103 -0.79 -5.30 4.68
CA ALA A 103 0.46 -4.94 4.01
C ALA A 103 1.39 -4.14 4.93
N ALA A 104 0.86 -3.17 5.69
CA ALA A 104 1.63 -2.42 6.67
C ALA A 104 2.22 -3.34 7.77
N CYS A 105 1.43 -4.29 8.29
CA CYS A 105 1.91 -5.28 9.26
C CYS A 105 3.05 -6.15 8.68
N LEU A 106 2.89 -6.66 7.46
CA LEU A 106 3.90 -7.50 6.81
C LEU A 106 5.20 -6.71 6.51
N VAL A 107 5.08 -5.44 6.14
CA VAL A 107 6.24 -4.55 5.97
C VAL A 107 6.97 -4.32 7.30
N ALA A 108 6.24 -4.14 8.40
CA ALA A 108 6.85 -4.00 9.73
C ALA A 108 7.62 -5.26 10.16
N VAL A 109 7.04 -6.44 9.92
CA VAL A 109 7.73 -7.73 10.15
C VAL A 109 8.99 -7.83 9.29
N ALA A 110 8.90 -7.53 7.99
CA ALA A 110 10.05 -7.55 7.09
C ALA A 110 11.17 -6.58 7.54
N ALA A 111 10.80 -5.39 8.01
CA ALA A 111 11.74 -4.38 8.49
C ALA A 111 12.50 -4.82 9.76
N ILE A 112 11.84 -5.48 10.70
CA ILE A 112 12.47 -6.00 11.92
C ILE A 112 13.41 -7.17 11.62
N HIS A 113 13.06 -8.02 10.65
CA HIS A 113 13.90 -9.17 10.28
C HIS A 113 15.07 -8.79 9.37
N THR A 114 14.97 -7.69 8.61
CA THR A 114 16.03 -7.23 7.69
C THR A 114 16.36 -5.74 7.87
N PRO A 115 16.72 -5.28 9.07
CA PRO A 115 16.81 -3.84 9.39
C PRO A 115 17.88 -3.10 8.60
N ALA A 116 18.96 -3.78 8.18
CA ALA A 116 19.98 -3.19 7.32
C ALA A 116 19.43 -2.78 5.94
N ALA A 117 18.56 -3.60 5.34
CA ALA A 117 17.98 -3.32 4.03
C ALA A 117 17.01 -2.12 4.04
N TYR A 118 16.42 -1.83 5.20
CA TYR A 118 15.56 -0.66 5.40
C TYR A 118 16.32 0.58 5.87
N GLY A 119 17.64 0.48 6.07
CA GLY A 119 18.47 1.61 6.54
C GLY A 119 18.20 2.03 7.98
N ILE A 120 17.67 1.13 8.82
CA ILE A 120 17.25 1.41 10.20
C ILE A 120 18.20 0.83 11.25
N LEU A 121 19.33 0.25 10.83
CA LEU A 121 20.37 -0.23 11.75
C LEU A 121 21.16 0.95 12.32
N GLY A 122 21.42 0.92 13.62
CA GLY A 122 22.30 1.86 14.32
C GLY A 122 23.77 1.44 14.27
N PRO A 123 24.69 2.31 14.74
CA PRO A 123 26.12 2.01 14.80
C PRO A 123 26.47 0.82 15.71
N ASP A 124 25.61 0.51 16.68
CA ASP A 124 25.69 -0.60 17.63
C ASP A 124 25.11 -1.91 17.07
N GLY A 125 24.62 -1.90 15.83
CA GLY A 125 23.96 -3.04 15.20
C GLY A 125 22.51 -3.26 15.66
N ALA A 126 21.97 -2.43 16.56
CA ALA A 126 20.58 -2.49 16.99
C ALA A 126 19.69 -1.66 16.04
N VAL A 127 18.37 -1.90 16.06
CA VAL A 127 17.44 -1.03 15.33
C VAL A 127 17.35 0.31 16.04
N GLN A 128 17.47 1.41 15.29
CA GLN A 128 17.40 2.76 15.85
C GLN A 128 16.07 2.98 16.57
N LEU A 129 16.11 3.58 17.77
CA LEU A 129 14.92 3.83 18.59
C LEU A 129 13.82 4.60 17.84
N LYS A 130 14.21 5.58 17.01
CA LYS A 130 13.28 6.35 16.18
C LYS A 130 12.50 5.44 15.21
N SER A 131 13.21 4.56 14.51
CA SER A 131 12.62 3.59 13.60
C SER A 131 11.75 2.57 14.33
N LEU A 132 12.13 2.14 15.54
CA LEU A 132 11.28 1.27 16.37
C LEU A 132 9.95 1.94 16.72
N ILE A 133 9.96 3.23 17.08
CA ILE A 133 8.74 3.97 17.38
C ILE A 133 7.85 4.07 16.13
N GLU A 134 8.41 4.48 15.00
CA GLU A 134 7.68 4.60 13.73
C GLU A 134 7.09 3.27 13.26
N LEU A 135 7.88 2.19 13.31
CA LEU A 135 7.44 0.84 12.95
C LEU A 135 6.35 0.33 13.90
N SER A 136 6.49 0.55 15.21
CA SER A 136 5.50 0.12 16.20
C SER A 136 4.16 0.82 16.00
N LEU A 137 4.18 2.13 15.73
CA LEU A 137 2.97 2.90 15.42
C LEU A 137 2.35 2.45 14.10
N GLY A 138 3.16 2.27 13.04
CA GLY A 138 2.69 1.79 11.75
C GLY A 138 2.07 0.39 11.83
N LEU A 139 2.70 -0.51 12.58
CA LEU A 139 2.18 -1.86 12.86
C LEU A 139 0.85 -1.81 13.63
N ALA A 140 0.77 -1.00 14.69
CA ALA A 140 -0.44 -0.87 15.49
C ALA A 140 -1.61 -0.32 14.66
N ILE A 141 -1.38 0.75 13.89
CA ILE A 141 -2.39 1.33 13.00
C ILE A 141 -2.79 0.31 11.94
N GLY A 142 -1.83 -0.38 11.31
CA GLY A 142 -2.08 -1.43 10.32
C GLY A 142 -2.92 -2.58 10.86
N ALA A 143 -2.63 -3.05 12.08
CA ALA A 143 -3.37 -4.12 12.74
C ALA A 143 -4.80 -3.71 13.08
N ILE A 144 -5.00 -2.49 13.59
CA ILE A 144 -6.33 -1.93 13.86
C ILE A 144 -7.12 -1.77 12.56
N THR A 145 -6.50 -1.22 11.51
CA THR A 145 -7.11 -1.11 10.19
C THR A 145 -7.51 -2.46 9.64
N PHE A 146 -6.62 -3.46 9.68
CA PHE A 146 -6.91 -4.80 9.18
C PHE A 146 -8.11 -5.42 9.90
N THR A 147 -8.04 -5.50 11.23
CA THR A 147 -9.08 -6.13 12.04
C THR A 147 -10.41 -5.38 11.98
N GLY A 148 -10.39 -4.06 12.10
CA GLY A 148 -11.58 -3.20 12.00
C GLY A 148 -12.27 -3.32 10.64
N SER A 149 -11.50 -3.34 9.55
CA SER A 149 -12.02 -3.51 8.21
C SER A 149 -12.60 -4.90 7.95
N VAL A 150 -12.02 -5.97 8.52
CA VAL A 150 -12.59 -7.32 8.43
C VAL A 150 -13.95 -7.40 9.13
N ILE A 151 -14.07 -6.81 10.32
CA ILE A 151 -15.36 -6.75 11.04
C ILE A 151 -16.37 -5.89 10.28
N ALA A 152 -15.97 -4.75 9.73
CA ALA A 152 -16.83 -3.90 8.91
C ALA A 152 -17.33 -4.64 7.67
N PHE A 153 -16.44 -5.36 6.96
CA PHE A 153 -16.82 -6.21 5.84
C PHE A 153 -17.84 -7.27 6.26
N ALA A 154 -17.57 -8.02 7.33
CA ALA A 154 -18.44 -9.10 7.78
C ALA A 154 -19.85 -8.59 8.17
N LYS A 155 -19.95 -7.41 8.79
CA LYS A 155 -21.24 -6.77 9.11
C LYS A 155 -21.99 -6.32 7.85
N LEU A 156 -21.32 -5.61 6.95
CA LEU A 156 -21.94 -5.09 5.73
C LEU A 156 -22.32 -6.20 4.74
N ASN A 157 -21.59 -7.32 4.75
CA ASN A 157 -21.85 -8.48 3.90
C ASN A 157 -22.87 -9.47 4.52
N GLY A 158 -23.35 -9.20 5.73
CA GLY A 158 -24.35 -10.04 6.42
C GLY A 158 -23.79 -11.33 7.05
N ASN A 159 -22.47 -11.52 7.07
CA ASN A 159 -21.83 -12.63 7.79
C ASN A 159 -21.88 -12.44 9.32
N MET A 160 -22.05 -11.20 9.78
CA MET A 160 -22.21 -10.83 11.19
C MET A 160 -23.40 -9.86 11.35
N SER A 161 -24.02 -9.86 12.53
CA SER A 161 -25.07 -8.89 12.85
C SER A 161 -24.56 -7.45 12.75
N GLY A 162 -25.36 -6.60 12.10
CA GLY A 162 -25.11 -5.15 12.04
C GLY A 162 -25.33 -4.45 13.39
N ALA A 163 -25.99 -5.11 14.35
CA ALA A 163 -26.23 -4.53 15.68
C ALA A 163 -24.90 -4.22 16.40
N PRO A 164 -24.88 -3.20 17.29
CA PRO A 164 -23.79 -3.00 18.23
C PRO A 164 -23.58 -4.28 19.06
N ILE A 165 -22.33 -4.71 19.19
CA ILE A 165 -21.95 -5.78 20.11
C ILE A 165 -21.55 -5.06 21.40
N LEU A 166 -22.36 -5.22 22.44
CA LEU A 166 -22.12 -4.66 23.78
C LEU A 166 -21.33 -5.63 24.64
#